data_AF-A0A846GZZ5-F1
#
_entry.id   AF-A0A846GZZ5-F1
#
_cell.length_a   1.000
_cell.length_b   1.000
_cell.length_c   1.000
_cell.angle_alpha   90.00
_cell.angle_beta   90.00
_cell.angle_gamma   90.00
#
_symmetry.space_group_name_H-M   'P 1'
#
loop_
_entity.id
_entity.type
_entity.pdbx_description
1 polymer ?
#
loop_
_entity_poly.entity_id
_entity_poly.type
_entity_poly.pdbx_seq_one_letter_code
_entity_poly.pdbx_strand_id
1 'polypeptide(L)'
;MFGLTPWIESRGLRPQDFRSEIRSVSALSRLWFILAVATLYVTAQGVEVVETGKRRWVDTHWFRGNSYFRIGIDWVKSSLENGWRLIRRVRFTSNHDPDPTMASRKQHEKRSYQLEFKIQTYHYAVE
;
A
#
# COMPACT_ATOMS: atom_id res chain seq x y z
N MET A 1 47.46 -39.04 16.73
CA MET A 1 46.00 -38.84 16.81
C MET A 1 45.72 -37.36 16.52
N PHE A 2 44.90 -37.10 15.51
CA PHE A 2 44.92 -35.92 14.64
C PHE A 2 44.72 -34.56 15.34
N GLY A 3 45.70 -33.68 15.20
CA GLY A 3 45.57 -32.24 15.42
C GLY A 3 45.02 -31.56 14.15
N LEU A 4 43.74 -31.22 14.18
CA LEU A 4 43.04 -30.32 13.26
C LEU A 4 42.63 -29.13 14.15
N THR A 5 42.99 -27.86 14.00
CA THR A 5 43.32 -27.01 12.85
C THR A 5 44.00 -25.71 13.36
N PRO A 6 45.20 -25.31 12.89
CA PRO A 6 45.79 -24.01 13.29
C PRO A 6 45.53 -22.84 12.33
N TRP A 7 44.65 -22.99 11.33
CA TRP A 7 44.57 -22.04 10.20
C TRP A 7 43.49 -20.95 10.31
N ILE A 8 42.72 -20.91 11.41
CA ILE A 8 41.64 -19.91 11.61
C ILE A 8 42.11 -18.69 12.43
N GLU A 9 43.24 -18.76 13.14
CA GLU A 9 43.73 -17.66 14.00
C GLU A 9 44.49 -16.57 13.22
N SER A 10 45.02 -16.87 12.04
CA SER A 10 45.92 -15.97 11.28
C SER A 10 45.19 -14.95 10.39
N ARG A 11 43.87 -15.03 10.28
CA ARG A 11 43.01 -13.97 9.74
C ARG A 11 42.18 -13.49 10.91
N GLY A 12 42.39 -12.27 11.40
CA GLY A 12 41.67 -11.68 12.55
C GLY A 12 40.15 -11.49 12.37
N LEU A 13 39.45 -12.51 11.88
CA LEU A 13 38.02 -12.59 11.72
C LEU A 13 37.45 -13.09 13.04
N ARG A 14 37.15 -12.14 13.93
CA ARG A 14 36.34 -12.42 15.12
C ARG A 14 34.98 -12.96 14.65
N PRO A 15 34.42 -14.00 15.30
CA PRO A 15 33.04 -14.40 15.10
C PRO A 15 32.13 -13.40 15.82
N GLN A 16 32.06 -12.19 15.27
CA GLN A 16 31.15 -11.14 15.64
C GLN A 16 30.76 -10.49 14.32
N ASP A 17 29.51 -10.07 14.18
CA ASP A 17 29.02 -9.25 13.05
C ASP A 17 28.28 -10.01 11.93
N PHE A 18 27.45 -11.00 12.28
CA PHE A 18 26.16 -11.20 11.59
C PHE A 18 25.06 -10.30 12.20
N ARG A 19 25.37 -9.05 12.54
CA ARG A 19 24.38 -8.08 13.00
C ARG A 19 24.21 -7.02 11.94
N SER A 20 23.02 -7.03 11.31
CA SER A 20 22.52 -6.08 10.34
C SER A 20 23.10 -4.67 10.57
N GLU A 21 23.81 -4.17 9.56
CA GLU A 21 24.68 -2.98 9.57
C GLU A 21 23.92 -1.64 9.75
N ILE A 22 22.61 -1.68 10.00
CA ILE A 22 21.77 -0.50 10.18
C ILE A 22 21.78 -0.10 11.66
N ARG A 23 22.90 0.43 12.17
CA ARG A 23 23.04 0.89 13.57
C ARG A 23 22.95 2.40 13.76
N SER A 24 22.64 3.16 12.71
CA SER A 24 22.46 4.61 12.81
C SER A 24 20.98 4.97 12.83
N VAL A 25 20.52 5.62 13.90
CA VAL A 25 19.16 6.17 14.01
C VAL A 25 18.86 7.09 12.83
N SER A 26 19.85 7.90 12.41
CA SER A 26 19.73 8.80 11.25
C SER A 26 19.52 8.04 9.94
N ALA A 27 20.22 6.92 9.73
CA ALA A 27 20.04 6.09 8.54
C ALA A 27 18.65 5.43 8.54
N LEU A 28 18.19 4.95 9.70
CA LEU A 28 16.86 4.36 9.85
C LEU A 28 15.75 5.39 9.60
N SER A 29 15.86 6.61 10.13
CA SER A 29 14.90 7.69 9.88
C SER A 29 14.82 8.05 8.40
N ARG A 30 15.95 8.13 7.70
CA ARG A 30 15.97 8.39 6.24
C ARG A 30 15.32 7.26 5.46
N LEU A 31 15.58 6.01 5.82
CA LEU A 31 14.95 4.86 5.19
C LEU A 31 13.42 4.90 5.37
N TRP A 32 12.93 5.14 6.59
CA TRP A 32 11.50 5.27 6.84
C TRP A 32 10.87 6.43 6.09
N PHE A 33 11.57 7.56 5.97
CA PHE A 33 11.11 8.68 5.17
C PHE A 33 10.97 8.29 3.69
N ILE A 34 11.97 7.61 3.12
CA ILE A 34 11.91 7.12 1.74
C ILE A 34 10.74 6.14 1.55
N LEU A 35 10.55 5.20 2.49
CA LEU A 35 9.44 4.27 2.47
C LEU A 35 8.09 5.00 2.53
N ALA A 36 7.94 5.99 3.41
CA ALA A 36 6.72 6.78 3.52
C ALA A 36 6.41 7.54 2.22
N VAL A 37 7.41 8.18 1.62
CA VAL A 37 7.26 8.88 0.32
C VAL A 37 6.92 7.90 -0.79
N ALA A 38 7.58 6.73 -0.84
CA ALA A 38 7.28 5.70 -1.82
C ALA A 38 5.85 5.17 -1.66
N THR A 39 5.41 4.89 -0.44
CA THR A 39 4.03 4.47 -0.14
C THR A 39 3.03 5.54 -0.60
N LEU A 40 3.29 6.81 -0.30
CA LEU A 40 2.43 7.92 -0.72
C LEU A 40 2.36 8.04 -2.25
N TYR A 41 3.51 7.97 -2.93
CA TYR A 41 3.60 8.04 -4.38
C TYR A 41 2.83 6.90 -5.06
N VAL A 42 3.06 5.67 -4.62
CA VAL A 42 2.39 4.49 -5.17
C VAL A 42 0.88 4.54 -4.90
N THR A 43 0.47 5.02 -3.73
CA THR A 43 -0.96 5.22 -3.44
C THR A 43 -1.57 6.24 -4.38
N ALA A 44 -0.90 7.38 -4.62
CA ALA A 44 -1.35 8.38 -5.59
C ALA A 44 -1.42 7.82 -7.02
N GLN A 45 -0.46 6.98 -7.42
CA GLN A 45 -0.48 6.30 -8.71
C GLN A 45 -1.72 5.40 -8.84
N GLY A 46 -2.07 4.67 -7.78
CA GLY A 46 -3.29 3.86 -7.76
C GLY A 46 -4.57 4.70 -7.83
N VAL A 47 -4.62 5.84 -7.15
CA VAL A 47 -5.75 6.79 -7.21
C VAL A 47 -5.95 7.27 -8.65
N GLU A 48 -4.89 7.75 -9.31
CA GLU A 48 -4.98 8.21 -10.72
C GLU A 48 -5.47 7.08 -11.65
N VAL A 49 -5.03 5.84 -11.43
CA VAL A 49 -5.46 4.69 -12.23
C VAL A 49 -6.96 4.44 -12.11
N VAL A 50 -7.51 4.63 -10.91
CA VAL A 50 -8.95 4.53 -10.66
C VAL A 50 -9.70 5.73 -11.23
N GLU A 51 -9.23 6.96 -10.99
CA GLU A 51 -9.84 8.19 -11.53
C GLU A 51 -9.88 8.19 -13.07
N THR A 52 -8.86 7.63 -13.73
CA THR A 52 -8.80 7.51 -15.19
C THR A 52 -9.53 6.29 -15.76
N GLY A 53 -10.18 5.49 -14.90
CA GLY A 53 -10.95 4.29 -15.31
C GLY A 53 -10.08 3.12 -15.80
N LYS A 54 -8.76 3.15 -15.55
CA LYS A 54 -7.79 2.15 -16.02
C LYS A 54 -7.58 1.00 -15.04
N ARG A 55 -8.29 1.01 -13.91
CA ARG A 55 -8.22 -0.06 -12.90
C ARG A 55 -8.28 -1.47 -13.48
N ARG A 56 -9.15 -1.71 -14.46
CA ARG A 56 -9.33 -3.04 -15.09
C ARG A 56 -8.11 -3.58 -15.83
N TRP A 57 -7.15 -2.71 -16.16
CA TRP A 57 -5.93 -3.11 -16.86
C TRP A 57 -4.97 -3.86 -15.92
N VAL A 58 -5.08 -3.61 -14.61
CA VAL A 58 -4.22 -4.20 -13.57
C VAL A 58 -5.02 -5.07 -12.59
N ASP A 59 -6.28 -4.73 -12.36
CA ASP A 59 -7.19 -5.44 -11.45
C ASP A 59 -8.41 -5.96 -12.22
N THR A 60 -8.31 -7.21 -12.68
CA THR A 60 -9.41 -7.89 -13.36
C THR A 60 -10.61 -8.13 -12.44
N HIS A 61 -10.38 -8.25 -11.13
CA HIS A 61 -11.39 -8.57 -10.12
C HIS A 61 -11.72 -7.37 -9.23
N TRP A 62 -12.09 -6.25 -9.88
CA TRP A 62 -12.34 -4.95 -9.26
C TRP A 62 -13.34 -4.94 -8.09
N PHE A 63 -14.21 -5.94 -7.98
CA PHE A 63 -15.13 -6.08 -6.84
C PHE A 63 -14.46 -6.47 -5.51
N ARG A 64 -13.21 -6.98 -5.52
CA ARG A 64 -12.54 -7.48 -4.30
C ARG A 64 -12.01 -6.41 -3.36
N GLY A 65 -12.14 -5.12 -3.71
CA GLY A 65 -11.75 -4.02 -2.83
C GLY A 65 -10.25 -3.92 -2.61
N ASN A 66 -9.47 -3.95 -3.70
CA ASN A 66 -8.04 -3.71 -3.59
C ASN A 66 -7.77 -2.28 -3.14
N SER A 67 -6.80 -2.10 -2.24
CA SER A 67 -6.36 -0.77 -1.85
C SER A 67 -5.70 -0.06 -3.03
N TYR A 68 -5.81 1.28 -3.06
CA TYR A 68 -5.10 2.10 -4.06
C TYR A 68 -3.60 1.83 -4.08
N PHE A 69 -2.99 1.55 -2.93
CA PHE A 69 -1.58 1.16 -2.89
C PHE A 69 -1.30 -0.14 -3.69
N ARG A 70 -2.16 -1.16 -3.55
CA ARG A 70 -2.02 -2.42 -4.31
C ARG A 70 -2.16 -2.16 -5.82
N ILE A 71 -3.22 -1.45 -6.21
CA ILE A 71 -3.48 -1.06 -7.61
C ILE A 71 -2.28 -0.28 -8.17
N GLY A 72 -1.73 0.64 -7.39
CA GLY A 72 -0.54 1.42 -7.73
C GLY A 72 0.69 0.56 -7.96
N ILE A 73 0.98 -0.40 -7.07
CA ILE A 73 2.11 -1.34 -7.27
C ILE A 73 1.96 -2.14 -8.55
N ASP A 74 0.76 -2.69 -8.78
CA ASP A 74 0.52 -3.52 -9.96
C ASP A 74 0.64 -2.69 -11.24
N TRP A 75 0.17 -1.43 -11.22
CA TRP A 75 0.40 -0.48 -12.31
C TRP A 75 1.87 -0.17 -12.53
N VAL A 76 2.66 0.09 -11.48
CA VAL A 76 4.10 0.37 -11.63
C VAL A 76 4.81 -0.82 -12.26
N LYS A 77 4.52 -2.05 -11.82
CA LYS A 77 5.10 -3.27 -12.40
C LYS A 77 4.73 -3.41 -13.88
N SER A 78 3.44 -3.32 -14.21
CA SER A 78 2.99 -3.39 -15.60
C SER A 78 3.53 -2.23 -16.45
N SER A 79 3.76 -1.06 -15.86
CA SER A 79 4.37 0.08 -16.56
C SER A 79 5.83 -0.17 -16.92
N LEU A 80 6.59 -0.86 -16.06
CA LEU A 80 7.97 -1.23 -16.34
C LEU A 80 8.06 -2.27 -17.47
N GLU A 81 7.10 -3.18 -17.55
CA GLU A 81 7.04 -4.22 -18.59
C GLU A 81 6.52 -3.68 -19.92
N ASN A 82 5.49 -2.82 -19.89
CA ASN A 82 4.74 -2.39 -21.08
C ASN A 82 5.00 -0.93 -21.49
N GLY A 83 5.88 -0.21 -20.78
CA GLY A 83 6.19 1.19 -21.07
C GLY A 83 5.05 2.17 -20.78
N TRP A 84 4.12 1.83 -19.87
CA TRP A 84 3.02 2.73 -19.52
C TRP A 84 3.50 3.95 -18.74
N ARG A 85 2.72 5.04 -18.83
CA ARG A 85 3.06 6.31 -18.19
C ARG A 85 2.71 6.26 -16.71
N LEU A 86 3.66 6.70 -15.89
CA LEU A 86 3.48 6.94 -14.46
C LEU A 86 3.02 8.38 -14.19
N ILE A 87 2.49 8.61 -13.00
CA ILE A 87 2.07 9.93 -12.55
C ILE A 87 3.27 10.87 -12.46
N ARG A 88 3.08 12.08 -13.01
CA ARG A 88 4.04 13.19 -12.87
C ARG A 88 3.72 14.10 -11.69
N ARG A 89 2.48 14.08 -11.20
CA ARG A 89 2.01 14.94 -10.11
C ARG A 89 1.22 14.10 -9.13
N VAL A 90 1.55 14.22 -7.85
CA VAL A 90 0.82 13.58 -6.75
C VAL A 90 -0.36 14.47 -6.40
N ARG A 91 -1.58 13.93 -6.46
CA ARG A 91 -2.82 14.63 -6.11
C ARG A 91 -3.74 13.68 -5.35
N PHE A 92 -4.39 14.22 -4.33
CA PHE A 92 -5.46 13.56 -3.59
C PHE A 92 -6.61 14.55 -3.54
N THR A 93 -7.65 14.30 -4.34
CA THR A 93 -8.71 15.28 -4.65
C THR A 93 -9.99 15.00 -3.86
N SER A 94 -10.30 13.73 -3.58
CA SER A 94 -11.57 13.31 -3.00
C SER A 94 -11.41 12.05 -2.14
N ASN A 95 -12.28 11.93 -1.13
CA ASN A 95 -12.45 10.73 -0.31
C ASN A 95 -13.51 9.77 -0.90
N HIS A 96 -14.13 10.14 -2.03
CA HIS A 96 -15.14 9.32 -2.66
C HIS A 96 -14.49 8.32 -3.62
N ASP A 97 -14.62 7.02 -3.31
CA ASP A 97 -14.24 5.94 -4.24
C ASP A 97 -15.29 5.79 -5.34
N PRO A 98 -14.93 5.96 -6.63
CA PRO A 98 -15.89 5.77 -7.73
C PRO A 98 -16.28 4.30 -7.93
N ASP A 99 -15.47 3.33 -7.47
CA ASP A 99 -15.70 1.92 -7.71
C ASP A 99 -16.16 1.19 -6.43
N PRO A 100 -17.40 0.67 -6.38
CA PRO A 100 -17.91 -0.01 -5.19
C PRO A 100 -17.16 -1.31 -4.92
N THR A 101 -16.78 -1.50 -3.66
CA THR A 101 -16.24 -2.77 -3.16
C THR A 101 -17.39 -3.73 -2.83
N MET A 102 -17.37 -4.93 -3.40
CA MET A 102 -18.44 -5.93 -3.23
C MET A 102 -17.85 -7.28 -2.82
N ALA A 103 -17.93 -7.60 -1.53
CA ALA A 103 -17.50 -8.90 -1.00
C ALA A 103 -18.40 -10.06 -1.47
N SER A 104 -19.70 -9.82 -1.68
CA SER A 104 -20.66 -10.80 -2.18
C SER A 104 -21.84 -10.10 -2.86
N ARG A 105 -22.29 -10.63 -4.01
CA ARG A 105 -23.47 -10.11 -4.72
C ARG A 105 -24.71 -10.12 -3.84
N LYS A 106 -25.01 -11.26 -3.18
CA LYS A 106 -26.17 -11.39 -2.29
C LYS A 106 -26.13 -10.43 -1.11
N GLN A 107 -24.96 -10.22 -0.51
CA GLN A 107 -24.81 -9.28 0.60
C GLN A 107 -24.92 -7.82 0.14
N HIS A 108 -24.36 -7.50 -1.03
CA HIS A 108 -24.44 -6.17 -1.61
C HIS A 108 -25.89 -5.83 -1.98
N GLU A 109 -26.60 -6.72 -2.66
CA GLU A 109 -28.03 -6.57 -2.95
C GLU A 109 -28.81 -6.36 -1.64
N LYS A 110 -28.61 -7.22 -0.63
CA LYS A 110 -29.29 -7.06 0.67
C LYS A 110 -28.98 -5.72 1.34
N ARG A 111 -27.74 -5.22 1.29
CA ARG A 111 -27.35 -3.92 1.86
C ARG A 111 -27.93 -2.73 1.08
N SER A 112 -27.95 -2.81 -0.26
CA SER A 112 -28.46 -1.74 -1.12
C SER A 112 -29.95 -1.44 -0.86
N TYR A 113 -30.73 -2.46 -0.47
CA TYR A 113 -32.15 -2.30 -0.14
C TYR A 113 -32.45 -2.14 1.36
N GLN A 114 -31.44 -2.15 2.25
CA GLN A 114 -31.62 -2.08 3.72
C GLN A 114 -31.00 -0.84 4.37
N LEU A 115 -30.80 0.25 3.64
CA LEU A 115 -30.46 1.53 4.27
C LEU A 115 -31.65 2.05 5.09
N GLU A 116 -31.70 1.66 6.36
CA GLU A 116 -32.63 2.20 7.34
C GLU A 116 -32.01 3.44 7.99
N PHE A 117 -32.55 4.61 7.68
CA PHE A 117 -32.17 5.86 8.36
C PHE A 117 -33.03 6.02 9.61
N LYS A 118 -32.40 6.06 10.79
CA LYS A 118 -33.10 6.37 12.03
C LYS A 118 -33.02 7.88 12.27
N ILE A 119 -34.06 8.60 11.85
CA ILE A 119 -34.18 10.04 12.10
C ILE A 119 -34.45 10.23 13.60
N GLN A 120 -33.54 10.92 14.29
CA GLN A 120 -33.77 11.36 15.67
C GLN A 120 -34.10 12.84 15.63
N THR A 121 -35.39 13.16 15.81
CA THR A 121 -35.86 14.54 15.90
C THR A 121 -35.80 14.97 17.36
N TYR A 122 -34.97 15.96 17.66
CA TYR A 122 -34.94 16.60 18.97
C TYR A 122 -35.80 17.86 18.93
N HIS A 123 -36.73 17.97 19.89
CA HIS A 123 -37.47 19.19 20.12
C HIS A 123 -36.81 19.95 21.26
N TYR A 124 -36.36 21.16 21.00
CA TYR A 124 -35.86 22.07 22.02
C TYR A 124 -36.98 23.03 22.42
N ALA A 125 -37.20 23.20 23.72
CA ALA A 125 -38.07 24.26 24.21
C ALA A 125 -37.37 25.60 24.00
N VAL A 126 -38.08 26.55 23.39
CA VAL A 126 -37.64 27.94 23.30
C VAL A 126 -38.02 28.59 24.62
N GLU A 127 -37.02 29.03 25.39
CA GLU A 127 -37.20 29.91 26.57
C GLU A 127 -37.68 31.30 26.16
#